data_AF-A0A8T6SN39-F1
#
_entry.id   AF-A0A8T6SN39-F1
#
_cell.length_a   1.000
_cell.length_b   1.000
_cell.length_c   1.000
_cell.angle_alpha   90.00
_cell.angle_beta   90.00
_cell.angle_gamma   90.00
#
_symmetry.space_group_name_H-M   'P 1'
#
loop_
_entity.id
_entity.type
_entity.pdbx_description
1 polymer ?
#
loop_
_entity_poly.entity_id
_entity_poly.type
_entity_poly.pdbx_seq_one_letter_code
_entity_poly.pdbx_strand_id
1 'polypeptide(L)' 'MKADAIGRIAAALYNGEEYAFLYGRRRFRVSDLGLENRCVEREKLII' A
#
# COMPACT_ATOMS: atom_id res chain seq x y z
N MET A 1 -6.41 -9.58 -5.58
CA MET A 1 -5.08 -9.24 -6.15
C MET A 1 -4.23 -8.43 -5.15
N LYS A 2 -4.19 -8.80 -3.85
CA LYS A 2 -3.45 -8.03 -2.81
C LYS A 2 -1.93 -7.95 -3.10
N ALA A 3 -1.37 -9.00 -3.70
CA ALA A 3 0.04 -9.07 -4.07
C ALA A 3 0.48 -8.02 -5.10
N ASP A 4 -0.34 -7.72 -6.13
CA ASP A 4 -0.05 -6.65 -7.11
C ASP A 4 0.04 -5.30 -6.41
N ALA A 5 -0.94 -4.99 -5.54
CA ALA A 5 -0.95 -3.75 -4.79
C ALA A 5 0.28 -3.62 -3.88
N ILE A 6 0.66 -4.69 -3.17
CA ILE A 6 1.87 -4.71 -2.32
C ILE A 6 3.12 -4.48 -3.16
N GLY A 7 3.25 -5.15 -4.31
CA GLY A 7 4.41 -4.97 -5.20
C GLY A 7 4.54 -3.52 -5.70
N ARG A 8 3.43 -2.90 -6.09
CA ARG A 8 3.40 -1.48 -6.50
C ARG A 8 3.77 -0.53 -5.36
N ILE A 9 3.27 -0.79 -4.15
CA ILE A 9 3.59 0.01 -2.97
C ILE A 9 5.07 -0.14 -2.60
N ALA A 10 5.62 -1.35 -2.66
CA ALA A 10 7.03 -1.60 -2.41
C ALA A 10 7.93 -0.90 -3.45
N ALA A 11 7.57 -0.94 -4.73
CA ALA A 11 8.31 -0.23 -5.79
C ALA A 11 8.24 1.30 -5.60
N ALA A 12 7.06 1.84 -5.26
CA ALA A 12 6.90 3.27 -4.97
C ALA A 12 7.75 3.70 -3.76
N LEU A 13 7.74 2.90 -2.68
CA LEU A 13 8.59 3.11 -1.51
C LEU A 13 10.08 3.13 -1.89
N TYR A 14 10.53 2.14 -2.67
CA TYR A 14 11.92 2.05 -3.11
C TYR A 14 12.35 3.29 -3.93
N ASN A 15 11.44 3.83 -4.74
CA ASN A 15 11.69 5.03 -5.55
C ASN A 15 11.51 6.36 -4.79
N GLY A 16 11.13 6.33 -3.51
CA GLY A 16 10.89 7.54 -2.70
C GLY A 16 9.59 8.28 -3.04
N GLU A 17 8.64 7.61 -3.69
CA GLU A 17 7.35 8.18 -4.07
C GLU A 17 6.39 8.28 -2.86
N GLU A 18 5.67 9.39 -2.73
CA GLU A 18 4.68 9.56 -1.65
C GLU A 18 3.44 8.66 -1.87
N TYR A 19 3.09 8.38 -3.13
CA TYR A 19 1.93 7.59 -3.50
C TYR A 19 2.25 6.48 -4.50
N ALA A 20 1.65 5.32 -4.29
CA ALA A 20 1.60 4.24 -5.28
C ALA A 20 0.30 4.32 -6.10
N PHE A 21 0.41 4.12 -7.42
CA PHE A 21 -0.75 3.97 -8.31
C PHE A 21 -1.13 2.50 -8.46
N LEU A 22 -2.24 2.14 -7.86
CA LEU A 22 -2.81 0.80 -7.91
C LEU A 22 -3.64 0.60 -9.19
N TYR A 23 -3.97 -0.66 -9.49
CA TYR A 23 -4.93 -0.99 -10.54
C TYR A 23 -6.25 -0.20 -10.37
N GLY A 24 -6.81 0.28 -11.48
CA GLY A 24 -8.02 1.10 -11.46
C GLY A 24 -7.79 2.59 -11.12
N ARG A 25 -6.56 3.10 -11.31
CA ARG A 25 -6.18 4.52 -11.08
C ARG A 25 -6.36 4.98 -9.62
N ARG A 26 -6.37 4.06 -8.67
CA ARG A 26 -6.46 4.39 -7.25
C ARG A 26 -5.08 4.76 -6.71
N ARG A 27 -4.99 5.87 -5.99
CA ARG A 27 -3.77 6.27 -5.26
C ARG A 27 -3.79 5.67 -3.87
N PHE A 28 -2.63 5.23 -3.41
CA PHE A 28 -2.40 4.74 -2.05
C PHE A 28 -1.20 5.48 -1.48
N ARG A 29 -1.33 6.09 -0.30
CA ARG A 29 -0.21 6.77 0.36
C ARG A 29 0.73 5.73 0.92
N VAL A 30 1.99 5.75 0.50
CA VAL A 30 2.95 4.67 0.80
C VAL A 30 3.15 4.50 2.31
N SER A 31 3.18 5.62 3.05
CA SER A 31 3.38 5.64 4.50
C SER A 31 2.30 4.89 5.28
N ASP A 32 1.09 4.75 4.72
CA ASP A 32 -0.05 4.11 5.39
C ASP A 32 0.18 2.59 5.56
N LEU A 33 1.05 1.99 4.74
CA LEU A 33 1.47 0.59 4.90
C LEU A 33 2.79 0.44 5.68
N GLY A 34 3.44 1.56 6.01
CA GLY A 34 4.72 1.59 6.74
C GLY A 34 4.57 1.25 8.23
N LEU A 35 5.60 1.55 9.02
CA LEU A 35 5.56 1.36 10.48
C LEU A 35 5.25 2.65 11.23
N GLU A 36 5.82 3.77 10.82
CA GLU A 36 5.70 5.04 11.54
C GLU A 36 4.31 5.67 11.43
N ASN A 37 3.72 5.65 10.24
CA ASN A 37 2.45 6.30 9.92
C ASN A 37 1.40 5.29 9.45
N ARG A 38 1.44 4.08 10.00
CA ARG A 38 0.60 2.97 9.53
C ARG A 38 -0.88 3.24 9.78
N CYS A 39 -1.69 3.14 8.74
CA CYS A 39 -3.14 3.11 8.85
C CYS A 39 -3.60 1.66 9.05
N VAL A 40 -4.02 1.31 10.28
CA VAL A 40 -4.37 -0.06 10.65
C VAL A 40 -5.84 -0.18 11.02
N GLU A 41 -6.51 -1.14 10.38
CA GLU A 41 -7.80 -1.68 10.81
C GLU A 41 -7.68 -3.20 10.94
N ARG A 42 -8.44 -3.79 11.87
CA ARG A 42 -8.42 -5.24 12.08
C ARG A 42 -9.21 -5.93 10.97
N GLU A 43 -8.52 -6.71 10.13
CA GLU A 43 -9.14 -7.62 9.17
C GLU A 43 -9.94 -8.70 9.92
N LYS A 44 -11.23 -8.81 9.61
CA LYS A 44 -12.16 -9.73 10.29
C LYS A 44 -12.37 -11.02 9.50
N LEU A 45 -12.05 -11.02 8.20
CA LEU A 45 -12.30 -12.12 7.29
C LEU A 45 -11.00 -12.78 6.84
N ILE A 46 -10.23 -13.28 7.80
CA ILE A 46 -9.02 -14.08 7.53
C ILE A 46 -9.46 -15.51 7.23
N ILE A 47 -9.23 -15.96 6.00
CA ILE A 47 -9.55 -17.29 5.47
C ILE A 47 -8.35 -17.89 4.75
#